data_AF-A0A2V8DIP8-F1
#
_entry.id   AF-A0A2V8DIP8-F1
#
_cell.length_a   1.000
_cell.length_b   1.000
_cell.length_c   1.000
_cell.angle_alpha   90.00
_cell.angle_beta   90.00
_cell.angle_gamma   90.00
#
_symmetry.space_group_name_H-M   'P 1'
#
loop_
_entity.id
_entity.type
_entity.pdbx_description
1 polymer ?
#
loop_
_entity_poly.entity_id
_entity_poly.type
_entity_poly.pdbx_seq_one_letter_code
_entity_poly.pdbx_strand_id
1 'polypeptide(L)'
;MSEINVPVDVWLRGTDFATTERIEGITRPPLSWTDADVRLMLEGMLRAMDRRQHPGEPDRDIALRGLSWIVNPYEEGGVVVAIEITSGAAIAGPFEIEKTTLEAMITRVVARPFEPPSSTVS
;
A
#
# COMPACT_ATOMS: atom_id res chain seq x y z
N MET A 1 1.64 -6.81 20.76
CA MET A 1 2.27 -6.79 19.43
C MET A 1 2.43 -5.34 19.05
N SER A 2 3.65 -4.87 18.81
CA SER A 2 3.89 -3.49 18.36
C SER A 2 3.58 -3.41 16.87
N GLU A 3 2.80 -2.43 16.45
CA GLU A 3 2.53 -2.17 15.04
C GLU A 3 3.80 -1.75 14.31
N ILE A 4 3.95 -2.20 13.07
CA ILE A 4 5.00 -1.73 12.18
C ILE A 4 4.38 -0.60 11.37
N ASN A 5 4.78 0.62 11.71
CA ASN A 5 4.42 1.79 10.93
C ASN A 5 5.19 1.76 9.61
N VAL A 6 4.48 1.56 8.50
CA VAL A 6 5.08 1.62 7.17
C VAL A 6 5.02 3.07 6.68
N PRO A 7 6.17 3.75 6.46
CA PRO A 7 6.17 5.07 5.85
C PRO A 7 5.74 4.96 4.38
N VAL A 8 4.96 5.93 3.93
CA VAL A 8 4.57 6.08 2.52
C VAL A 8 4.76 7.53 2.10
N ASP A 9 5.58 7.73 1.07
CA ASP A 9 5.77 9.04 0.45
C ASP A 9 4.73 9.24 -0.64
N VAL A 10 3.95 10.31 -0.53
CA VAL A 10 2.86 10.65 -1.45
C VAL A 10 3.22 11.88 -2.26
N TRP A 11 3.18 11.73 -3.59
CA TRP A 11 3.21 12.83 -4.56
C TRP A 11 1.85 12.99 -5.22
N LEU A 12 1.27 14.18 -5.14
CA LEU A 12 0.03 14.50 -5.85
C LEU A 12 0.34 15.33 -7.10
N ARG A 13 -0.41 15.08 -8.16
CA ARG A 13 -0.33 15.87 -9.39
C ARG A 13 -0.55 17.34 -9.05
N GLY A 14 0.36 18.20 -9.49
CA GLY A 14 0.34 19.63 -9.21
C GLY A 14 1.14 20.04 -7.97
N THR A 15 1.75 19.10 -7.24
CA THR A 15 2.77 19.39 -6.23
C THR A 15 4.16 19.02 -6.75
N ASP A 16 5.19 19.71 -6.24
CA ASP A 16 6.61 19.46 -6.52
C ASP A 16 7.32 18.77 -5.34
N PHE A 17 6.60 18.47 -4.27
CA PHE A 17 7.12 17.83 -3.05
C PHE A 17 6.33 16.58 -2.66
N ALA A 18 7.01 15.67 -1.96
CA ALA A 18 6.41 14.54 -1.27
C ALA A 18 5.85 14.95 0.08
N THR A 19 4.77 14.28 0.51
CA THR A 19 4.40 14.22 1.93
C THR A 19 4.52 12.79 2.41
N THR A 20 5.24 12.57 3.51
CA THR A 20 5.31 11.25 4.15
C THR A 20 4.10 11.05 5.08
N GLU A 21 3.35 9.98 4.85
CA GLU A 21 2.31 9.47 5.74
C GLU A 21 2.70 8.11 6.33
N ARG A 22 1.88 7.60 7.26
CA ARG A 22 2.04 6.29 7.87
C ARG A 22 0.86 5.39 7.53
N ILE A 23 1.16 4.15 7.21
CA ILE A 23 0.18 3.07 7.10
C ILE A 23 0.16 2.32 8.43
N GLU A 24 -1.02 2.26 9.03
CA GLU A 24 -1.29 1.58 10.30
C GLU A 24 -1.86 0.17 10.07
N GLY A 25 -1.91 -0.65 11.12
CA GLY A 25 -2.54 -1.98 11.09
C GLY A 25 -1.69 -3.11 10.49
N ILE A 26 -0.48 -2.83 9.99
CA ILE A 26 0.48 -3.86 9.58
C ILE A 26 1.29 -4.28 10.82
N THR A 27 1.09 -5.52 11.26
CA THR A 27 1.71 -6.01 12.50
C THR A 27 2.88 -6.97 12.28
N ARG A 28 3.07 -7.46 11.06
CA ARG A 28 4.10 -8.45 10.70
C ARG A 28 5.25 -7.81 9.93
N PRO A 29 6.51 -8.23 10.17
CA PRO A 29 7.64 -7.74 9.40
C PRO A 29 7.54 -8.21 7.94
N PRO A 30 8.15 -7.48 6.97
CA PRO A 30 8.04 -7.83 5.54
C PRO A 30 8.38 -9.27 5.20
N LEU A 31 9.42 -9.85 5.81
CA LEU A 31 9.79 -11.27 5.65
C LEU A 31 8.68 -12.27 6.03
N SER A 32 7.70 -11.84 6.83
CA SER A 32 6.58 -12.66 7.33
C SER A 32 5.23 -12.20 6.76
N TRP A 33 5.23 -11.41 5.70
CA TRP A 33 4.01 -10.95 5.05
C TRP A 33 3.27 -12.07 4.33
N THR A 34 1.95 -11.94 4.33
CA THR A 34 0.99 -12.72 3.54
C THR A 34 0.28 -11.78 2.57
N ASP A 35 -0.52 -12.35 1.67
CA ASP A 35 -1.37 -11.58 0.76
C ASP A 35 -2.29 -10.59 1.51
N ALA A 36 -2.66 -10.89 2.77
CA ALA A 36 -3.45 -10.00 3.60
C ALA A 36 -2.67 -8.74 4.03
N ASP A 37 -1.38 -8.85 4.41
CA ASP A 37 -0.60 -7.65 4.75
C ASP A 37 -0.28 -6.83 3.51
N VAL A 38 0.00 -7.50 2.39
CA VAL A 38 0.23 -6.81 1.12
C VAL A 38 -1.03 -6.06 0.70
N ARG A 39 -2.22 -6.63 0.90
CA ARG A 39 -3.48 -5.90 0.71
C ARG A 39 -3.59 -4.68 1.62
N LEU A 40 -3.35 -4.83 2.93
CA LEU A 40 -3.38 -3.71 3.87
C LEU A 40 -2.39 -2.60 3.48
N MET A 41 -1.19 -2.97 3.01
CA MET A 41 -0.17 -2.05 2.52
C MET A 41 -0.67 -1.29 1.28
N LEU A 42 -1.16 -1.98 0.25
CA LEU A 42 -1.64 -1.31 -0.98
C LEU A 42 -2.86 -0.42 -0.70
N GLU A 43 -3.82 -0.89 0.10
CA GLU A 43 -4.99 -0.09 0.49
C GLU A 43 -4.58 1.11 1.34
N GLY A 44 -3.60 0.94 2.24
CA GLY A 44 -3.01 2.01 3.05
C GLY A 44 -2.34 3.09 2.21
N MET A 45 -1.58 2.73 1.17
CA MET A 45 -0.97 3.67 0.24
C MET A 45 -2.03 4.52 -0.48
N LEU A 46 -3.07 3.89 -1.03
CA LEU A 46 -4.15 4.60 -1.70
C LEU A 46 -4.96 5.47 -0.73
N ARG A 47 -5.19 5.01 0.50
CA ARG A 47 -5.88 5.79 1.54
C ARG A 47 -5.08 7.03 1.94
N ALA A 48 -3.76 6.91 2.05
CA ALA A 48 -2.89 8.06 2.26
C ALA A 48 -3.03 9.08 1.13
N MET A 49 -3.04 8.63 -0.13
CA MET A 49 -3.29 9.51 -1.27
C MET A 49 -4.68 10.17 -1.23
N ASP A 50 -5.72 9.42 -0.86
CA ASP A 50 -7.10 9.92 -0.75
C ASP A 50 -7.22 11.02 0.32
N ARG A 51 -6.69 10.78 1.52
CA ARG A 51 -6.67 11.78 2.61
C ARG A 51 -5.96 13.06 2.21
N ARG A 52 -4.89 12.98 1.41
CA ARG A 52 -4.20 14.18 0.92
C ARG A 52 -5.01 14.96 -0.11
N GLN A 53 -5.79 14.27 -0.95
CA GLN A 53 -6.70 14.90 -1.91
C GLN A 53 -7.94 15.50 -1.24
N HIS A 54 -8.39 14.88 -0.14
CA HIS A 54 -9.62 15.22 0.58
C HIS A 54 -9.35 15.50 2.06
N PRO A 55 -8.59 16.56 2.40
CA PRO A 55 -8.18 16.81 3.77
C PRO A 55 -9.37 17.14 4.68
N GLY A 56 -9.46 16.43 5.82
CA GLY A 56 -10.52 16.62 6.82
C GLY A 56 -11.79 15.81 6.58
N GLU A 57 -11.86 15.06 5.49
CA GLU A 57 -12.95 14.13 5.22
C GLU A 57 -12.69 12.76 5.90
N PRO A 58 -13.75 12.02 6.28
CA PRO A 58 -13.61 10.65 6.76
C PRO A 58 -12.99 9.73 5.71
N ASP A 59 -12.27 8.70 6.16
CA ASP A 59 -11.71 7.67 5.28
C ASP A 59 -12.83 6.98 4.48
N ARG A 60 -12.59 6.85 3.18
CA ARG A 60 -13.50 6.21 2.23
C ARG A 60 -13.09 4.76 1.96
N ASP A 61 -14.02 3.97 1.45
CA ASP A 61 -13.73 2.62 0.97
C ASP A 61 -12.74 2.68 -0.20
N ILE A 62 -11.63 1.95 -0.06
CA ILE A 62 -10.58 1.85 -1.08
C ILE A 62 -10.78 0.57 -1.89
N ALA A 63 -10.68 0.68 -3.22
CA ALA A 63 -10.66 -0.45 -4.11
C ALA A 63 -9.31 -0.52 -4.84
N LEU A 64 -8.69 -1.70 -4.88
CA LEU A 64 -7.43 -1.95 -5.59
C LEU A 64 -7.65 -2.11 -7.11
N ARG A 65 -8.12 -1.04 -7.76
CA ARG A 65 -8.43 -1.01 -9.20
C ARG A 65 -8.00 0.32 -9.82
N GLY A 66 -7.71 0.30 -11.12
CA GLY A 66 -7.36 1.52 -11.86
C GLY A 66 -6.01 2.14 -11.45
N LEU A 67 -5.11 1.31 -10.95
CA LEU A 67 -3.75 1.68 -10.55
C LEU A 67 -2.72 0.89 -11.36
N SER A 68 -1.54 1.47 -11.56
CA SER A 68 -0.32 0.74 -11.91
C SER A 68 0.55 0.57 -10.67
N TRP A 69 1.34 -0.49 -10.65
CA TRP A 69 2.27 -0.75 -9.55
C TRP A 69 3.59 -1.31 -10.10
N ILE A 70 4.68 -1.05 -9.39
CA ILE A 70 6.00 -1.63 -9.66
C ILE A 70 6.74 -1.87 -8.36
N VAL A 71 7.52 -2.95 -8.33
CA VAL A 71 8.48 -3.22 -7.26
C VAL A 71 9.88 -2.98 -7.82
N ASN A 72 10.67 -2.14 -7.17
CA ASN A 72 12.05 -1.85 -7.58
C ASN A 72 13.03 -2.20 -6.45
N PRO A 73 14.23 -2.72 -6.77
CA PRO A 73 15.28 -2.83 -5.78
C PRO A 73 15.66 -1.43 -5.28
N TYR A 74 15.97 -1.34 -3.99
CA TYR A 74 16.47 -0.11 -3.37
C TYR A 74 17.99 -0.19 -3.18
N GLU A 75 18.71 0.90 -3.46
CA GLU A 75 20.18 0.90 -3.53
C GLU A 75 20.84 0.45 -2.22
N GLU A 76 20.23 0.78 -1.07
CA GLU A 76 20.73 0.41 0.26
C GLU A 76 20.20 -0.95 0.77
N GLY A 77 19.46 -1.69 -0.06
CA GLY A 77 18.89 -2.99 0.25
C GLY A 77 17.37 -2.99 0.42
N GLY A 78 16.76 -4.16 0.21
CA GLY A 78 15.31 -4.34 0.17
C GLY A 78 14.68 -3.83 -1.12
N VAL A 79 13.35 -3.67 -1.10
CA VAL A 79 12.56 -3.27 -2.26
C VAL A 79 11.56 -2.16 -1.92
N VAL A 80 11.33 -1.26 -2.86
CA VAL A 80 10.27 -0.25 -2.78
C VAL A 80 9.10 -0.63 -3.66
N VAL A 81 7.89 -0.32 -3.20
CA VAL A 81 6.66 -0.44 -3.98
C VAL A 81 6.22 0.97 -4.37
N ALA A 82 6.06 1.21 -5.66
CA ALA A 82 5.40 2.41 -6.15
C ALA A 82 4.02 2.05 -6.71
N ILE A 83 3.01 2.82 -6.32
CA ILE A 83 1.67 2.81 -6.92
C ILE A 83 1.47 4.15 -7.63
N GLU A 84 0.90 4.10 -8.82
CA GLU A 84 0.51 5.30 -9.56
C GLU A 84 -0.97 5.21 -9.97
N ILE A 85 -1.65 6.35 -9.81
CA ILE A 85 -3.01 6.61 -10.29
C ILE A 85 -3.01 7.96 -11.01
N THR A 86 -4.13 8.30 -11.67
CA THR A 86 -4.22 9.55 -12.46
C THR A 86 -3.84 10.81 -11.64
N SER A 87 -4.19 10.82 -10.35
CA SER A 87 -3.98 11.97 -9.46
C SER A 87 -2.61 12.03 -8.79
N GLY A 88 -1.73 11.03 -8.94
CA GLY A 88 -0.41 11.05 -8.31
C GLY A 88 0.23 9.68 -8.14
N ALA A 89 1.26 9.62 -7.31
CA ALA A 89 1.97 8.40 -6.96
C ALA A 89 2.18 8.29 -5.44
N ALA A 90 2.29 7.06 -4.96
CA ALA A 90 2.69 6.73 -3.59
C ALA A 90 3.83 5.72 -3.63
N ILE A 91 4.83 5.88 -2.75
CA ILE A 91 6.00 5.01 -2.65
C ILE A 91 6.11 4.53 -1.21
N ALA A 92 6.23 3.22 -1.01
CA ALA A 92 6.43 2.62 0.31
C ALA A 92 7.64 1.69 0.31
N GLY A 93 8.36 1.64 1.43
CA GLY A 93 9.59 0.87 1.60
C GLY A 93 10.80 1.75 1.97
N PRO A 94 12.02 1.20 1.93
CA PRO A 94 12.34 -0.16 1.48
C PRO A 94 11.81 -1.25 2.43
N PHE A 95 11.45 -2.38 1.85
CA PHE A 95 11.00 -3.59 2.55
C PHE A 95 12.04 -4.69 2.43
N GLU A 96 12.37 -5.32 3.55
CA GLU A 96 13.22 -6.51 3.58
C GLU A 96 12.42 -7.74 3.12
N ILE A 97 12.23 -7.88 1.81
CA ILE A 97 11.57 -9.00 1.15
C ILE A 97 12.10 -9.09 -0.29
N GLU A 98 12.23 -10.32 -0.80
CA GLU A 98 12.65 -10.53 -2.18
C GLU A 98 11.68 -9.89 -3.18
N LYS A 99 12.22 -9.22 -4.20
CA LYS A 99 11.44 -8.53 -5.25
C LYS A 99 10.39 -9.44 -5.87
N THR A 100 10.82 -10.61 -6.33
CA THR A 100 9.94 -11.57 -7.01
C THR A 100 8.83 -12.10 -6.10
N THR A 101 9.13 -12.28 -4.81
CA THR A 101 8.15 -12.69 -3.80
C THR A 101 7.07 -11.62 -3.62
N LEU A 102 7.48 -10.35 -3.46
CA LEU A 102 6.54 -9.24 -3.30
C LEU A 102 5.72 -9.00 -4.57
N GLU A 103 6.33 -9.05 -5.75
CA GLU A 103 5.63 -8.95 -7.04
C GLU A 103 4.56 -10.04 -7.19
N ALA A 104 4.88 -11.27 -6.79
CA ALA A 104 3.93 -12.38 -6.84
C ALA A 104 2.75 -12.17 -5.87
N MET A 105 3.01 -11.65 -4.67
CA MET A 105 1.96 -11.31 -3.70
C MET A 105 1.06 -10.19 -4.22
N ILE A 106 1.63 -9.08 -4.70
CA ILE A 106 0.87 -7.95 -5.24
C ILE A 106 0.01 -8.40 -6.43
N THR A 107 0.56 -9.20 -7.33
CA THR A 107 -0.19 -9.76 -8.47
C THR A 107 -1.44 -10.53 -8.01
N ARG A 108 -1.31 -11.41 -7.00
CA ARG A 108 -2.46 -12.17 -6.46
C ARG A 108 -3.48 -11.26 -5.78
N VAL A 109 -3.02 -10.25 -5.04
CA VAL A 109 -3.87 -9.32 -4.30
C VAL A 109 -4.69 -8.45 -5.25
N VAL A 110 -4.06 -7.86 -6.26
CA VAL A 110 -4.72 -6.98 -7.23
C VAL A 110 -5.68 -7.76 -8.15
N ALA A 111 -5.38 -9.02 -8.45
CA ALA A 111 -6.27 -9.87 -9.26
C ALA A 111 -7.55 -10.33 -8.52
N ARG A 112 -7.59 -10.25 -7.18
CA ARG A 112 -8.73 -10.71 -6.38
C ARG A 112 -9.63 -9.54 -5.97
N PRO A 113 -10.95 -9.58 -6.25
CA PRO A 113 -11.91 -8.68 -5.63
C PRO A 113 -11.85 -8.79 -4.11
N PHE A 114 -12.13 -7.70 -3.39
CA PHE A 114 -12.34 -7.77 -1.95
C PHE A 114 -13.57 -8.64 -1.67
N GLU A 115 -13.39 -9.74 -0.96
CA GLU A 115 -14.49 -10.60 -0.50
C GLU A 115 -14.71 -10.30 0.99
N PRO A 116 -15.79 -9.60 1.37
CA PRO A 116 -16.10 -9.38 2.77
C PRO A 116 -16.33 -10.74 3.45
N PRO A 117 -15.96 -10.90 4.74
CA PRO A 117 -16.25 -12.13 5.46
C PRO A 117 -17.76 -12.39 5.41
N SER A 118 -18.14 -13.55 4.87
CA SER A 118 -19.53 -14.00 4.88
C SER A 118 -20.05 -13.97 6.32
N SER A 119 -20.96 -13.05 6.61
CA SER A 119 -21.63 -12.99 7.91
C SER A 119 -22.52 -14.23 8.01
N THR A 120 -21.97 -15.32 8.56
CA THR A 120 -22.78 -16.47 8.94
C THR A 120 -23.52 -16.07 10.22
N VAL A 121 -24.73 -15.52 10.04
CA VAL A 121 -25.69 -15.40 11.13
C VAL A 121 -26.19 -16.82 11.42
N SER A 122 -25.81 -17.36 12.59
CA SER A 122 -26.43 -18.56 13.17
C SER A 122 -27.66 -18.17 13.98
#